data_AF-A0AAW2YIN5-F1
#
_entry.id   AF-A0AAW2YIN5-F1
#
_cell.length_a   1.000
_cell.length_b   1.000
_cell.length_c   1.000
_cell.angle_alpha   90.00
_cell.angle_beta   90.00
_cell.angle_gamma   90.00
#
_symmetry.space_group_name_H-M   'P 1'
#
loop_
_entity.id
_entity.type
_entity.pdbx_description
1 polymer ?
#
loop_
_entity_poly.entity_id
_entity_poly.type
_entity_poly.pdbx_seq_one_letter_code
_entity_poly.pdbx_strand_id
1 'polypeptide(L)'
;MVQVCRTFKDFFCQEEIWRKTWYNFHPFSVGIINSNFYSHYSRLRCLKPKYYPNMKNKEIRVVLFGLDQSGKSSLAIRFISDYIPSAYDSTIEDAYGKNVFLKDGLQIRLIIIDTGGSPEYSPLRDSQITTSDCFLVVYAIDNLKSFLSINEYVHDIRFHDQEQIKTSPIFIVGAKSDKINSRKVPLQEAIDFSRSIGCRHFETSAYHKDNVDDVFLEIAAEGIHNIKMRMIYDKLLTGEPFVFKEEVDPLYLSRLYSQK
;
A
#
# COMPACT_ATOMS: atom_id res chain seq x y z
N MET A 1 -11.40 3.90 -37.54
CA MET A 1 -10.40 3.75 -36.48
C MET A 1 -9.23 4.67 -36.80
N VAL A 2 -9.16 5.85 -36.19
CA VAL A 2 -7.96 6.70 -36.26
C VAL A 2 -7.45 6.80 -34.83
N GLN A 3 -6.37 6.07 -34.58
CA GLN A 3 -5.68 6.02 -33.30
C GLN A 3 -4.88 7.31 -33.18
N VAL A 4 -5.44 8.34 -32.55
CA VAL A 4 -4.73 9.59 -32.32
C VAL A 4 -3.79 9.37 -31.13
N CYS A 5 -2.53 9.04 -31.41
CA CYS A 5 -1.43 9.16 -30.46
C CYS A 5 -1.25 10.63 -30.09
N ARG A 6 -1.99 11.14 -29.10
CA ARG A 6 -1.66 12.41 -28.45
C ARG A 6 -0.56 12.12 -27.44
N THR A 7 0.58 12.78 -27.60
CA THR A 7 1.65 12.71 -26.61
C THR A 7 1.20 13.40 -25.32
N PHE A 8 1.79 13.05 -24.18
CA PHE A 8 1.46 13.59 -22.85
C PHE A 8 1.45 15.14 -22.82
N LYS A 9 2.30 15.74 -23.66
CA LYS A 9 2.42 17.18 -23.89
C LYS A 9 1.12 17.80 -24.44
N ASP A 10 0.39 17.09 -25.29
CA ASP A 10 -0.79 17.63 -25.97
C ASP A 10 -2.04 17.64 -25.08
N PHE A 11 -2.09 16.76 -24.07
CA PHE A 11 -3.25 16.63 -23.19
C PHE A 11 -3.25 17.64 -22.05
N PHE A 12 -2.08 17.97 -21.49
CA PHE A 12 -1.96 18.91 -20.36
C PHE A 12 -1.65 20.35 -20.78
N CYS A 13 -1.13 20.60 -21.99
CA CYS A 13 -0.74 21.95 -22.43
C CYS A 13 -1.92 22.86 -22.81
N GLN A 14 -3.17 22.39 -22.65
CA GLN A 14 -4.38 23.21 -22.84
C GLN A 14 -4.84 23.91 -21.56
N GLU A 15 -4.34 23.54 -20.38
CA GLU A 15 -4.58 24.29 -19.15
C GLU A 15 -3.33 25.12 -18.79
N GLU A 16 -3.51 26.43 -18.65
CA GLU A 16 -2.46 27.43 -18.41
C GLU A 16 -1.57 27.12 -17.20
N ILE A 17 -2.10 26.35 -16.25
CA ILE A 17 -1.42 25.86 -15.05
C ILE A 17 -0.20 24.97 -15.41
N TRP A 18 -0.30 24.14 -16.44
CA TRP A 18 0.73 23.13 -16.76
C TRP A 18 1.85 23.66 -17.65
N ARG A 19 1.64 24.74 -18.40
CA ARG A 19 2.74 25.42 -19.12
C ARG A 19 3.82 25.90 -18.16
N LYS A 20 3.44 26.42 -16.99
CA LYS A 20 4.39 26.89 -15.96
C LYS A 20 5.10 25.73 -15.26
N THR A 21 4.44 24.60 -15.07
CA THR A 21 5.03 23.41 -14.42
C THR A 21 5.97 22.65 -15.37
N TRP A 22 5.60 22.49 -16.65
CA TRP A 22 6.37 21.74 -17.64
C TRP A 22 7.69 22.43 -18.05
N TYR A 23 7.71 23.76 -18.14
CA TYR A 23 8.95 24.48 -18.47
C TYR A 23 9.98 24.46 -17.32
N ASN A 24 9.55 24.27 -16.07
CA ASN A 24 10.43 23.98 -14.93
C ASN A 24 10.89 22.51 -14.86
N PHE A 25 10.43 21.67 -15.78
CA PHE A 25 10.61 20.22 -15.81
C PHE A 25 11.68 19.76 -16.83
N HIS A 26 12.51 20.68 -17.34
CA HIS A 26 13.57 20.31 -18.28
C HIS A 26 14.59 19.35 -17.63
N PRO A 27 14.78 18.13 -18.17
CA PRO A 27 15.59 17.09 -17.55
C PRO A 27 17.06 17.17 -17.96
N PHE A 28 17.71 18.32 -17.75
CA PHE A 28 19.16 18.48 -17.99
C PHE A 28 20.02 18.43 -16.74
N SER A 29 19.45 18.07 -15.59
CA SER A 29 20.21 17.84 -14.36
C SER A 29 19.68 16.62 -13.64
N VAL A 30 20.16 15.45 -14.07
CA VAL A 30 19.98 14.12 -13.47
C VAL A 30 20.39 14.08 -11.97
N GLY A 31 21.01 15.14 -11.44
CA GLY A 31 21.50 15.22 -10.06
C GLY A 31 20.58 15.87 -9.02
N ILE A 32 19.39 16.38 -9.37
CA ILE A 32 18.53 17.11 -8.41
C ILE A 32 17.07 16.59 -8.42
N ILE A 33 16.88 15.29 -8.16
CA ILE A 33 15.55 14.72 -7.87
C ILE A 33 15.55 14.02 -6.49
N ASN A 34 16.41 14.45 -5.56
CA ASN A 34 16.48 13.79 -4.24
C ASN A 34 15.48 14.35 -3.21
N SER A 35 14.93 15.56 -3.38
CA SER A 35 14.03 16.17 -2.38
C SER A 35 12.63 16.55 -2.90
N ASN A 36 12.40 16.51 -4.22
CA ASN A 36 11.14 16.98 -4.85
C ASN A 36 10.23 15.87 -5.38
N PHE A 37 10.64 14.60 -5.31
CA PHE A 37 9.83 13.44 -5.69
C PHE A 37 8.53 13.36 -4.86
N TYR A 38 8.65 13.55 -3.55
CA TYR A 38 7.56 13.35 -2.57
C TYR A 38 6.46 14.44 -2.60
N SER A 39 6.82 15.72 -2.82
CA SER A 39 5.82 16.80 -2.93
C SER A 39 5.09 16.79 -4.28
N HIS A 40 5.73 16.26 -5.34
CA HIS A 40 5.09 16.00 -6.63
C HIS A 40 4.10 14.84 -6.55
N TYR A 41 4.45 13.76 -5.85
CA TYR A 41 3.61 12.56 -5.68
C TYR A 41 2.27 12.85 -4.99
N SER A 42 2.28 13.72 -3.96
CA SER A 42 1.05 14.11 -3.24
C SER A 42 0.10 14.93 -4.12
N ARG A 43 0.63 15.69 -5.10
CA ARG A 43 -0.18 16.47 -6.07
C ARG A 43 -0.78 15.61 -7.19
N LEU A 44 -0.15 14.47 -7.52
CA LEU A 44 -0.67 13.50 -8.48
C LEU A 44 -1.86 12.67 -7.92
N ARG A 45 -2.07 12.62 -6.59
CA ARG A 45 -3.27 12.00 -5.98
C ARG A 45 -4.59 12.58 -6.50
N CYS A 46 -4.57 13.83 -6.98
CA CYS A 46 -5.72 14.53 -7.53
C CYS A 46 -6.01 14.17 -8.99
N LEU A 47 -5.03 13.58 -9.70
CA LEU A 47 -5.25 13.09 -11.04
C LEU A 47 -6.02 11.77 -10.94
N LYS A 48 -7.13 11.65 -11.65
CA LYS A 48 -7.74 10.37 -12.03
C LYS A 48 -7.22 10.04 -13.42
N PRO A 49 -6.05 9.40 -13.58
CA PRO A 49 -5.58 9.04 -14.91
C PRO A 49 -6.58 8.02 -15.45
N LYS A 50 -7.19 8.28 -16.61
CA LYS A 50 -7.98 7.28 -17.37
C LYS A 50 -7.06 6.21 -18.02
N TYR A 51 -5.92 5.96 -17.38
CA TYR A 51 -5.01 4.85 -17.62
C TYR A 51 -5.03 3.99 -16.36
N TYR A 52 -5.87 2.96 -16.36
CA TYR A 52 -5.82 1.92 -15.36
C TYR A 52 -5.11 0.73 -16.00
N PRO A 53 -3.86 0.42 -15.62
CA PRO A 53 -3.27 -0.85 -16.00
C PRO A 53 -4.22 -1.97 -15.57
N ASN A 54 -4.27 -3.08 -16.33
CA ASN A 54 -5.14 -4.19 -15.96
C ASN A 54 -4.67 -4.75 -14.61
N MET A 55 -5.44 -4.49 -13.56
CA MET A 55 -5.14 -4.95 -12.20
C MET A 55 -5.95 -6.20 -11.83
N LYS A 56 -6.75 -6.74 -12.76
CA LYS A 56 -7.57 -7.93 -12.48
C LYS A 56 -6.66 -9.10 -12.13
N ASN A 57 -6.94 -9.75 -11.01
CA ASN A 57 -6.15 -10.85 -10.46
C ASN A 57 -4.69 -10.48 -10.16
N LYS A 58 -4.37 -9.18 -10.02
CA LYS A 58 -3.04 -8.76 -9.58
C LYS A 58 -2.79 -9.32 -8.18
N GLU A 59 -1.61 -9.89 -7.99
CA GLU A 59 -1.14 -10.30 -6.67
C GLU A 59 -0.60 -9.10 -5.91
N ILE A 60 -1.02 -8.97 -4.64
CA ILE A 60 -0.49 -8.01 -3.67
C ILE A 60 0.10 -8.79 -2.51
N ARG A 61 1.39 -8.58 -2.24
CA ARG A 61 2.12 -9.23 -1.13
C ARG A 61 2.12 -8.32 0.10
N VAL A 62 1.57 -8.82 1.20
CA VAL A 62 1.53 -8.15 2.50
C VAL A 62 2.32 -8.98 3.49
N VAL A 63 3.37 -8.40 4.07
CA VAL A 63 4.17 -9.05 5.13
C VAL A 63 3.72 -8.53 6.49
N LEU A 64 3.60 -9.45 7.44
CA LEU A 64 3.32 -9.13 8.84
C LEU A 64 4.62 -9.17 9.63
N PHE A 65 5.04 -8.02 10.14
CA PHE A 65 6.18 -7.91 11.05
C PHE A 65 5.73 -7.63 12.48
N GLY A 66 6.60 -7.92 13.44
CA GLY A 66 6.35 -7.72 14.86
C GLY A 66 6.96 -8.83 15.71
N LEU A 67 7.18 -8.55 17.00
CA LEU A 67 7.72 -9.53 17.94
C LEU A 67 6.89 -10.80 18.02
N ASP A 68 7.50 -11.84 18.58
CA ASP A 68 6.79 -13.06 18.92
C ASP A 68 5.56 -12.77 19.80
N GLN A 69 4.50 -13.55 19.59
CA GLN A 69 3.22 -13.43 20.28
C GLN A 69 2.51 -12.07 20.12
N SER A 70 2.91 -11.23 19.16
CA SER A 70 2.18 -9.98 18.86
C SER A 70 0.81 -10.23 18.24
N GLY A 71 0.54 -11.43 17.70
CA GLY A 71 -0.76 -11.82 17.14
C GLY A 71 -0.82 -11.87 15.61
N LYS A 72 0.34 -11.88 14.92
CA LYS A 72 0.45 -11.94 13.45
C LYS A 72 -0.29 -13.12 12.84
N SER A 73 0.04 -14.34 13.27
CA SER A 73 -0.57 -15.58 12.78
C SER A 73 -2.06 -15.62 13.05
N SER A 74 -2.49 -15.24 14.26
CA SER A 74 -3.92 -15.18 14.60
C SER A 74 -4.67 -14.20 13.70
N LEU A 75 -4.07 -13.04 13.39
CA LEU A 75 -4.66 -12.04 12.50
C LEU A 75 -4.74 -12.56 11.06
N ALA A 76 -3.65 -13.14 10.53
CA ALA A 76 -3.61 -13.72 9.19
C ALA A 76 -4.63 -14.86 9.04
N ILE A 77 -4.60 -15.85 9.93
CA ILE A 77 -5.50 -17.00 9.88
C ILE A 77 -6.95 -16.57 10.04
N ARG A 78 -7.24 -15.61 10.93
CA ARG A 78 -8.61 -15.08 11.11
C ARG A 78 -9.15 -14.47 9.82
N PHE A 79 -8.31 -13.76 9.09
CA PHE A 79 -8.68 -13.20 7.80
C PHE A 79 -8.86 -14.29 6.73
N ILE A 80 -8.03 -15.32 6.71
CA ILE A 80 -8.09 -16.38 5.69
C ILE A 80 -9.30 -17.31 5.89
N SER A 81 -9.49 -17.81 7.11
CA SER A 81 -10.31 -19.00 7.35
C SER A 81 -11.62 -18.72 8.08
N ASP A 82 -11.92 -17.48 8.49
CA ASP A 82 -13.08 -17.11 9.31
C ASP A 82 -13.23 -17.88 10.65
N TYR A 83 -12.29 -18.75 11.01
CA TYR A 83 -12.15 -19.43 12.30
C TYR A 83 -10.69 -19.39 12.78
N ILE A 84 -10.48 -19.51 14.10
CA ILE A 84 -9.14 -19.58 14.72
C ILE A 84 -8.91 -21.02 15.21
N PRO A 85 -7.86 -21.71 14.77
CA PRO A 85 -7.50 -23.03 15.30
C PRO A 85 -7.20 -22.97 16.80
N SER A 86 -7.61 -24.00 17.55
CA SER A 86 -7.40 -24.08 19.00
C SER A 86 -5.95 -24.43 19.40
N ALA A 87 -5.12 -24.88 18.46
CA ALA A 87 -3.72 -25.22 18.68
C ALA A 87 -2.83 -24.24 17.93
N TYR A 88 -1.84 -23.67 18.63
CA TYR A 88 -0.81 -22.80 18.07
C TYR A 88 0.48 -23.61 17.93
N ASP A 89 0.92 -23.86 16.69
CA ASP A 89 2.30 -24.27 16.42
C ASP A 89 3.13 -23.02 16.14
N SER A 90 4.38 -23.01 16.60
CA SER A 90 5.30 -21.90 16.38
C SER A 90 5.55 -21.65 14.89
N THR A 91 5.24 -20.44 14.40
CA THR A 91 5.45 -20.07 12.99
C THR A 91 6.93 -19.93 12.65
N ILE A 92 7.35 -20.61 11.58
CA ILE A 92 8.63 -20.38 10.92
C ILE A 92 8.43 -19.30 9.84
N GLU A 93 7.70 -19.64 8.78
CA GLU A 93 7.16 -18.70 7.79
C GLU A 93 6.02 -19.41 7.04
N ASP A 94 4.86 -18.75 6.94
CA ASP A 94 3.72 -19.26 6.17
C ASP A 94 3.23 -18.21 5.16
N ALA A 95 2.86 -18.66 3.96
CA ALA A 95 2.27 -17.81 2.94
C ALA A 95 0.82 -18.25 2.66
N TYR A 96 -0.12 -17.34 2.89
CA TYR A 96 -1.55 -17.57 2.69
C TYR A 96 -2.08 -16.74 1.52
N GLY A 97 -2.92 -17.32 0.66
CA GLY A 97 -3.51 -16.63 -0.49
C GLY A 97 -5.03 -16.52 -0.39
N LYS A 98 -5.59 -15.33 -0.53
CA LYS A 98 -7.06 -15.09 -0.58
C LYS A 98 -7.42 -14.14 -1.72
N ASN A 99 -8.41 -14.52 -2.51
CA ASN A 99 -9.01 -13.61 -3.48
C ASN A 99 -9.96 -12.65 -2.76
N VAL A 100 -9.82 -11.36 -3.02
CA VAL A 100 -10.63 -10.32 -2.37
C VAL A 100 -11.14 -9.30 -3.38
N PHE A 101 -12.26 -8.66 -3.04
CA PHE A 101 -12.80 -7.53 -3.79
C PHE A 101 -12.53 -6.25 -3.02
N LEU A 102 -11.92 -5.27 -3.69
CA LEU A 102 -11.77 -3.93 -3.16
C LEU A 102 -13.08 -3.13 -3.28
N LYS A 103 -13.15 -1.97 -2.61
CA LYS A 103 -14.34 -1.09 -2.59
C LYS A 103 -14.80 -0.64 -3.99
N ASP A 104 -13.90 -0.60 -4.96
CA ASP A 104 -14.19 -0.24 -6.36
C ASP A 104 -14.60 -1.45 -7.23
N GLY A 105 -14.79 -2.63 -6.63
CA GLY A 105 -15.14 -3.86 -7.32
C GLY A 105 -13.95 -4.58 -7.96
N LEU A 106 -12.72 -4.06 -7.81
CA LEU A 106 -11.53 -4.72 -8.35
C LEU A 106 -11.23 -6.01 -7.58
N GLN A 107 -11.21 -7.13 -8.31
CA GLN A 107 -10.77 -8.41 -7.78
C GLN A 107 -9.24 -8.53 -7.85
N ILE A 108 -8.61 -8.79 -6.71
CA ILE A 108 -7.18 -9.02 -6.57
C ILE A 108 -6.92 -10.32 -5.80
N ARG A 109 -5.67 -10.80 -5.84
CA ARG A 109 -5.22 -11.91 -4.99
C ARG A 109 -4.28 -11.34 -3.92
N LEU A 110 -4.69 -11.44 -2.66
CA LEU A 110 -3.85 -11.03 -1.54
C LEU A 110 -2.98 -12.22 -1.10
N ILE A 111 -1.67 -12.01 -1.04
CA ILE A 111 -0.69 -12.96 -0.51
C ILE A 111 -0.21 -12.42 0.82
N ILE A 112 -0.55 -13.11 1.90
CA ILE A 112 -0.20 -12.76 3.26
C ILE A 112 0.99 -13.61 3.69
N ILE A 113 2.08 -12.96 4.05
CA ILE A 113 3.31 -13.60 4.53
C ILE A 113 3.35 -13.39 6.05
N ASP A 114 3.10 -14.47 6.80
CA ASP A 114 3.21 -14.51 8.25
C ASP A 114 4.64 -14.91 8.64
N THR A 115 5.36 -14.00 9.29
CA THR A 115 6.76 -14.24 9.67
C THR A 115 6.84 -14.70 11.12
N GLY A 116 7.75 -15.63 11.42
CA GLY A 116 8.13 -15.90 12.80
C GLY A 116 8.62 -14.63 13.51
N GLY A 117 8.37 -14.53 14.82
CA GLY A 117 8.78 -13.38 15.64
C GLY A 117 10.26 -13.38 16.05
N SER A 118 11.09 -14.23 15.45
CA SER A 118 12.51 -14.32 15.79
C SER A 118 13.33 -13.29 14.99
N PRO A 119 14.07 -12.39 15.66
CA PRO A 119 14.93 -11.39 15.01
C PRO A 119 16.20 -11.98 14.36
N GLU A 120 16.40 -13.30 14.39
CA GLU A 120 17.71 -13.91 14.10
C GLU A 120 18.05 -14.07 12.61
N TYR A 121 17.15 -13.74 11.68
CA TYR A 121 17.42 -13.85 10.24
C TYR A 121 17.20 -12.54 9.47
N SER A 122 18.09 -11.56 9.69
CA SER A 122 18.18 -10.32 8.90
C SER A 122 18.09 -10.53 7.38
N PRO A 123 18.76 -11.54 6.76
CA PRO A 123 18.70 -11.72 5.31
C PRO A 123 17.31 -12.13 4.78
N LEU A 124 16.54 -12.90 5.57
CA LEU A 124 15.17 -13.26 5.19
C LEU A 124 14.25 -12.05 5.25
N ARG A 125 14.42 -11.22 6.29
CA ARG A 125 13.70 -9.95 6.45
C ARG A 125 13.98 -8.98 5.30
N ASP A 126 15.23 -8.83 4.88
CA ASP A 126 15.62 -7.97 3.75
C ASP A 126 14.98 -8.41 2.43
N SER A 127 14.97 -9.73 2.18
CA SER A 127 14.31 -10.34 1.02
C SER A 127 12.80 -10.09 1.04
N GLN A 128 12.16 -10.27 2.20
CA GLN A 128 10.73 -10.00 2.38
C GLN A 128 10.41 -8.53 2.16
N ILE A 129 11.22 -7.60 2.67
CA ILE A 129 11.03 -6.16 2.48
C ILE A 129 11.14 -5.80 0.99
N THR A 130 12.14 -6.34 0.31
CA THR A 130 12.38 -6.05 -1.12
C THR A 130 11.26 -6.57 -2.01
N THR A 131 10.77 -7.77 -1.73
CA THR A 131 9.80 -8.46 -2.62
C THR A 131 8.33 -8.17 -2.33
N SER A 132 8.02 -7.48 -1.23
CA SER A 132 6.63 -7.27 -0.79
C SER A 132 6.07 -5.91 -1.21
N ASP A 133 4.75 -5.81 -1.34
CA ASP A 133 4.11 -4.57 -1.78
C ASP A 133 3.74 -3.67 -0.60
N CYS A 134 3.36 -4.28 0.54
CA CYS A 134 2.87 -3.59 1.73
C CYS A 134 3.29 -4.29 3.03
N PHE A 135 3.21 -3.57 4.15
CA PHE A 135 3.63 -4.07 5.47
C PHE A 135 2.61 -3.76 6.56
N LEU A 136 2.29 -4.78 7.36
CA LEU A 136 1.61 -4.61 8.65
C LEU A 136 2.64 -4.80 9.76
N VAL A 137 2.85 -3.78 10.60
CA VAL A 137 3.69 -3.89 11.78
C VAL A 137 2.79 -4.06 12.99
N VAL A 138 2.76 -5.29 13.51
CA VAL A 138 1.80 -5.77 14.51
C VAL A 138 2.44 -5.78 15.90
N TYR A 139 1.78 -5.11 16.83
CA TYR A 139 2.06 -5.21 18.26
C TYR A 139 0.82 -5.72 18.99
N ALA A 140 0.98 -6.26 20.20
CA ALA A 140 -0.17 -6.63 21.03
C ALA A 140 -0.43 -5.55 22.09
N ILE A 141 -1.69 -5.16 22.29
CA ILE A 141 -2.03 -4.10 23.26
C ILE A 141 -1.68 -4.48 24.72
N ASP A 142 -1.53 -5.77 25.01
CA ASP A 142 -1.14 -6.33 26.31
C ASP A 142 0.39 -6.47 26.49
N ASN A 143 1.19 -6.02 25.51
CA ASN A 143 2.65 -6.15 25.51
C ASN A 143 3.36 -4.87 25.02
N LEU A 144 3.81 -4.05 25.97
CA LEU A 144 4.57 -2.82 25.69
C LEU A 144 5.87 -3.07 24.91
N LYS A 145 6.58 -4.18 25.13
CA LYS A 145 7.82 -4.48 24.39
C LYS A 145 7.57 -4.62 22.89
N SER A 146 6.45 -5.25 22.51
CA SER A 146 6.06 -5.38 21.10
C SER A 146 5.70 -4.05 20.45
N PHE A 147 5.22 -3.08 21.23
CA PHE A 147 4.97 -1.73 20.74
C PHE A 147 6.27 -0.96 20.51
N LEU A 148 7.22 -1.05 21.45
CA LEU A 148 8.52 -0.37 21.32
C LEU A 148 9.33 -0.86 20.11
N SER A 149 9.19 -2.12 19.70
CA SER A 149 9.88 -2.66 18.52
C SER A 149 9.38 -2.11 17.17
N ILE A 150 8.24 -1.41 17.13
CA ILE A 150 7.67 -0.91 15.85
C ILE A 150 8.66 -0.03 15.09
N ASN A 151 9.41 0.82 15.80
CA ASN A 151 10.37 1.74 15.17
C ASN A 151 11.42 1.00 14.36
N GLU A 152 11.90 -0.15 14.85
CA GLU A 152 12.91 -0.95 14.16
C GLU A 152 12.38 -1.49 12.83
N TYR A 153 11.18 -2.07 12.83
CA TYR A 153 10.53 -2.57 11.61
C TYR A 153 10.28 -1.45 10.59
N VAL A 154 9.77 -0.32 11.05
CA VAL A 154 9.49 0.83 10.17
C VAL A 154 10.79 1.42 9.61
N HIS A 155 11.86 1.48 10.41
CA HIS A 155 13.16 1.95 9.96
C HIS A 155 13.71 1.09 8.83
N ASP A 156 13.72 -0.24 9.01
CA ASP A 156 14.28 -1.16 8.03
C ASP A 156 13.49 -1.15 6.72
N ILE A 157 12.15 -1.14 6.80
CA ILE A 157 11.31 -1.02 5.59
C ILE A 157 11.66 0.25 4.82
N ARG A 158 11.81 1.38 5.52
CA ARG A 158 12.11 2.68 4.89
C ARG A 158 13.50 2.76 4.32
N PHE A 159 14.47 2.11 4.97
CA PHE A 159 15.84 2.03 4.48
C PHE A 159 15.87 1.36 3.10
N HIS A 160 15.26 0.18 2.98
CA HIS A 160 15.17 -0.55 1.70
C HIS A 160 14.30 0.16 0.66
N ASP A 161 13.21 0.81 1.08
CA ASP A 161 12.36 1.60 0.19
C ASP A 161 13.15 2.75 -0.46
N GLN A 162 14.06 3.40 0.27
CA GLN A 162 14.92 4.47 -0.27
C GLN A 162 15.89 3.94 -1.33
N GLU A 163 16.52 2.79 -1.09
CA GLU A 163 17.44 2.16 -2.05
C GLU A 163 16.72 1.79 -3.36
N GLN A 164 15.44 1.44 -3.27
CA GLN A 164 14.63 0.98 -4.40
C GLN A 164 13.78 2.10 -5.04
N ILE A 165 13.90 3.35 -4.58
CA ILE A 165 13.07 4.49 -5.02
C ILE A 165 11.58 4.12 -4.94
N LYS A 166 11.22 3.54 -3.81
CA LYS A 166 9.94 2.92 -3.53
C LYS A 166 9.28 3.59 -2.33
N THR A 167 7.95 3.58 -2.31
CA THR A 167 7.18 3.87 -1.10
C THR A 167 6.18 2.75 -0.90
N SER A 168 6.40 1.96 0.15
CA SER A 168 5.55 0.85 0.54
C SER A 168 4.54 1.33 1.59
N PRO A 169 3.25 1.00 1.48
CA PRO A 169 2.29 1.27 2.53
C PRO A 169 2.66 0.51 3.81
N ILE A 170 2.68 1.21 4.94
CA ILE A 170 2.93 0.62 6.26
C ILE A 170 1.80 1.01 7.21
N PHE A 171 1.09 0.03 7.74
CA PHE A 171 0.13 0.24 8.83
C PHE A 171 0.64 -0.36 10.14
N ILE A 172 0.41 0.37 11.22
CA ILE A 172 0.67 -0.10 12.58
C ILE A 172 -0.61 -0.73 13.12
N VAL A 173 -0.52 -1.96 13.63
CA VAL A 173 -1.68 -2.74 14.05
C VAL A 173 -1.54 -3.14 15.52
N GLY A 174 -2.43 -2.63 16.36
CA GLY A 174 -2.60 -3.07 17.74
C GLY A 174 -3.55 -4.26 17.82
N ALA A 175 -2.99 -5.47 17.88
CA ALA A 175 -3.76 -6.70 17.99
C ALA A 175 -4.22 -6.98 19.43
N LYS A 176 -5.17 -7.92 19.56
CA LYS A 176 -5.76 -8.39 20.83
C LYS A 176 -6.53 -7.30 21.57
N SER A 177 -7.20 -6.40 20.85
CA SER A 177 -7.99 -5.31 21.43
C SER A 177 -9.09 -5.77 22.40
N ASP A 178 -9.50 -7.05 22.32
CA ASP A 178 -10.36 -7.75 23.27
C ASP A 178 -9.78 -7.81 24.71
N LYS A 179 -8.45 -7.75 24.87
CA LYS A 179 -7.79 -7.82 26.18
C LYS A 179 -7.72 -6.48 26.91
N ILE A 180 -8.86 -5.80 27.04
CA ILE A 180 -8.97 -4.47 27.66
C ILE A 180 -8.38 -4.46 29.08
N ASN A 181 -8.67 -5.48 29.88
CA ASN A 181 -8.21 -5.58 31.28
C ASN A 181 -6.69 -5.75 31.43
N SER A 182 -6.01 -6.23 30.38
CA SER A 182 -4.56 -6.47 30.38
C SER A 182 -3.81 -5.45 29.54
N ARG A 183 -4.49 -4.38 29.08
CA ARG A 183 -3.92 -3.35 28.22
C ARG A 183 -2.72 -2.69 28.91
N LYS A 184 -1.58 -2.68 28.21
CA LYS A 184 -0.35 -1.99 28.60
C LYS A 184 0.00 -0.83 27.68
N VAL A 185 -0.60 -0.78 26.49
CA VAL A 185 -0.40 0.28 25.51
C VAL A 185 -1.72 1.07 25.38
N PRO A 186 -1.77 2.33 25.84
CA PRO A 186 -2.92 3.20 25.63
C PRO A 186 -3.16 3.43 24.13
N LEU A 187 -4.43 3.37 23.71
CA LEU A 187 -4.80 3.59 22.31
C LEU A 187 -4.30 4.94 21.78
N GLN A 188 -4.48 6.00 22.55
CA GLN A 188 -4.08 7.35 22.15
C GLN A 188 -2.57 7.47 21.92
N GLU A 189 -1.77 6.84 22.80
CA GLU A 189 -0.30 6.80 22.65
C GLU A 189 0.10 6.09 21.35
N ALA A 190 -0.54 4.97 21.03
CA ALA A 190 -0.28 4.24 19.80
C ALA A 190 -0.67 5.02 18.54
N ILE A 191 -1.80 5.74 18.57
CA ILE A 191 -2.24 6.59 17.45
C ILE A 191 -1.25 7.73 17.25
N ASP A 192 -0.87 8.43 18.31
CA ASP A 192 0.01 9.60 18.21
C ASP A 192 1.42 9.20 17.79
N PHE A 193 1.92 8.07 18.28
CA PHE A 193 3.18 7.48 17.83
C PHE A 193 3.11 7.08 16.35
N SER A 194 2.06 6.37 15.91
CA SER A 194 1.92 5.98 14.50
C SER A 194 1.87 7.21 13.59
N ARG A 195 1.17 8.27 14.01
CA ARG A 195 1.12 9.54 13.29
C ARG A 195 2.48 10.22 13.23
N SER A 196 3.24 10.23 14.32
CA SER A 196 4.57 10.89 14.36
C SER A 196 5.57 10.23 13.41
N ILE A 197 5.45 8.92 13.21
CA ILE A 197 6.24 8.20 12.21
C ILE A 197 5.59 8.20 10.83
N GLY A 198 4.41 8.81 10.61
CA GLY A 198 3.76 8.90 9.30
C GLY A 198 3.04 7.63 8.84
N CYS A 199 2.62 6.77 9.76
CA CYS A 199 1.87 5.55 9.51
C CYS A 199 0.42 5.67 9.99
N ARG A 200 -0.50 4.94 9.36
CA ARG A 200 -1.86 4.75 9.90
C ARG A 200 -1.85 3.72 11.02
N HIS A 201 -2.77 3.87 11.97
CA HIS A 201 -2.96 2.95 13.09
C HIS A 201 -4.33 2.27 13.02
N PHE A 202 -4.36 0.99 13.34
CA PHE A 202 -5.58 0.20 13.54
C PHE A 202 -5.48 -0.59 14.84
N GLU A 203 -6.59 -0.79 15.55
CA GLU A 203 -6.70 -1.87 16.52
C GLU A 203 -7.55 -3.00 15.96
N THR A 204 -7.14 -4.25 16.19
CA THR A 204 -7.84 -5.44 15.72
C THR A 204 -8.06 -6.43 16.85
N SER A 205 -9.12 -7.23 16.74
CA SER A 205 -9.29 -8.43 17.56
C SER A 205 -9.47 -9.61 16.62
N ALA A 206 -8.49 -10.50 16.56
CA ALA A 206 -8.68 -11.76 15.85
C ALA A 206 -9.84 -12.57 16.50
N TYR A 207 -9.93 -12.53 17.83
CA TYR A 207 -10.95 -13.27 18.59
C TYR A 207 -12.37 -12.83 18.23
N HIS A 208 -12.67 -11.53 18.26
CA HIS A 208 -13.98 -10.98 17.91
C HIS A 208 -14.17 -10.70 16.41
N LYS A 209 -13.09 -10.79 15.62
CA LYS A 209 -13.01 -10.37 14.21
C LYS A 209 -13.08 -8.84 14.00
N ASP A 210 -12.85 -8.04 15.03
CA ASP A 210 -12.91 -6.59 14.94
C ASP A 210 -11.78 -6.05 14.02
N ASN A 211 -12.16 -5.25 13.01
CA ASN A 211 -11.28 -4.59 12.04
C ASN A 211 -10.31 -5.52 11.27
N VAL A 212 -10.52 -6.85 11.33
CA VAL A 212 -9.63 -7.82 10.66
C VAL A 212 -9.74 -7.70 9.15
N ASP A 213 -10.95 -7.67 8.60
CA ASP A 213 -11.14 -7.53 7.16
C ASP A 213 -10.73 -6.11 6.69
N ASP A 214 -11.06 -5.08 7.47
CA ASP A 214 -10.77 -3.69 7.12
C ASP A 214 -9.27 -3.42 6.96
N VAL A 215 -8.43 -3.89 7.90
CA VAL A 215 -6.99 -3.63 7.83
C VAL A 215 -6.34 -4.25 6.58
N PHE A 216 -6.74 -5.46 6.20
CA PHE A 216 -6.20 -6.15 5.01
C PHE A 216 -6.74 -5.54 3.71
N LEU A 217 -8.03 -5.20 3.66
CA LEU A 217 -8.62 -4.58 2.46
C LEU A 217 -8.10 -3.17 2.24
N GLU A 218 -7.92 -2.37 3.30
CA GLU A 218 -7.37 -1.02 3.17
C GLU A 218 -5.91 -1.03 2.75
N ILE A 219 -5.07 -1.90 3.33
CA ILE A 219 -3.67 -1.93 2.94
C ILE A 219 -3.49 -2.46 1.52
N ALA A 220 -4.31 -3.42 1.10
CA ALA A 220 -4.30 -3.91 -0.27
C ALA A 220 -4.70 -2.83 -1.29
N ALA A 221 -5.67 -1.99 -0.94
CA ALA A 221 -6.06 -0.86 -1.77
C ALA A 221 -4.92 0.17 -1.93
N GLU A 222 -4.18 0.46 -0.86
CA GLU A 222 -2.98 1.30 -0.94
C GLU A 222 -1.87 0.66 -1.78
N GLY A 223 -1.66 -0.64 -1.63
CA GLY A 223 -0.70 -1.38 -2.45
C GLY A 223 -1.01 -1.26 -3.94
N ILE A 224 -2.27 -1.49 -4.31
CA ILE A 224 -2.74 -1.31 -5.68
C ILE A 224 -2.56 0.13 -6.16
N HIS A 225 -2.85 1.11 -5.31
CA HIS A 225 -2.64 2.52 -5.64
C HIS A 225 -1.17 2.82 -5.95
N ASN A 226 -0.26 2.38 -5.08
CA ASN A 226 1.18 2.62 -5.26
C ASN A 226 1.72 1.90 -6.50
N ILE A 227 1.28 0.67 -6.78
CA ILE A 227 1.66 -0.04 -8.02
C ILE A 227 1.17 0.72 -9.26
N LYS A 228 -0.10 1.16 -9.28
CA LYS A 228 -0.64 1.95 -10.40
C LYS A 228 0.21 3.21 -10.63
N MET A 229 0.60 3.90 -9.57
CA MET A 229 1.42 5.11 -9.65
C MET A 229 2.85 4.82 -10.14
N ARG A 230 3.49 3.74 -9.70
CA ARG A 230 4.80 3.32 -10.24
C ARG A 230 4.72 3.03 -11.74
N MET A 231 3.70 2.28 -12.18
CA MET A 231 3.52 2.00 -13.61
C MET A 231 3.33 3.27 -14.45
N ILE A 232 2.68 4.30 -13.91
CA ILE A 232 2.55 5.60 -14.58
C ILE A 232 3.91 6.31 -14.63
N TYR A 233 4.64 6.31 -13.52
CA TYR A 233 5.95 6.95 -13.43
C TYR A 233 6.98 6.31 -14.36
N ASP A 234 7.04 4.97 -14.42
CA ASP A 234 7.94 4.24 -15.32
C ASP A 234 7.67 4.59 -16.78
N LYS A 235 6.40 4.69 -17.17
CA LYS A 235 5.99 5.13 -18.52
C LYS A 235 6.37 6.58 -18.81
N LEU A 236 6.28 7.47 -17.82
CA LEU A 236 6.74 8.85 -17.97
C LEU A 236 8.25 8.92 -18.20
N LEU A 237 9.03 8.08 -17.52
CA LEU A 237 10.47 8.01 -17.69
C LEU A 237 10.90 7.42 -19.03
N THR A 238 10.20 6.39 -19.52
CA THR A 238 10.53 5.75 -20.82
C THR A 238 10.02 6.53 -22.02
N GLY A 239 9.16 7.54 -21.82
CA GLY A 239 8.54 8.31 -22.90
C GLY A 239 7.52 7.50 -23.70
N GLU A 240 7.09 6.34 -23.21
CA GLU A 240 6.11 5.51 -23.88
C GLU A 240 4.73 6.21 -23.95
N PRO A 241 4.02 6.12 -25.09
CA PRO A 241 2.69 6.70 -25.21
C PRO A 241 1.70 6.04 -24.26
N PHE A 242 0.89 6.87 -23.58
CA PHE A 242 -0.24 6.41 -22.78
C PHE A 242 -1.39 6.01 -23.71
N VAL A 243 -1.81 4.75 -23.66
CA VAL A 243 -3.06 4.32 -24.28
C VAL A 243 -4.18 4.54 -23.27
N PHE A 244 -4.83 5.70 -23.33
CA PHE A 244 -6.05 5.95 -22.55
C PHE A 244 -7.17 5.07 -23.11
N LYS A 245 -7.79 4.25 -22.26
CA LYS A 245 -9.03 3.57 -22.63
C LYS A 245 -10.16 4.59 -22.51
N GLU A 246 -10.51 5.20 -23.64
CA GLU A 246 -11.78 5.88 -23.80
C GLU A 246 -12.90 4.82 -23.81
N GLU A 247 -13.43 4.46 -22.65
CA GLU A 247 -14.86 4.15 -22.57
C GLU A 247 -15.58 5.48 -22.37
N VAL A 248 -15.77 6.21 -23.47
CA VAL A 248 -16.72 7.33 -23.47
C VAL A 248 -18.08 6.71 -23.76
N ASP A 249 -19.02 6.89 -22.83
CA ASP A 249 -20.42 6.54 -23.03
C ASP A 249 -20.89 7.13 -24.38
N PRO A 250 -21.34 6.31 -25.34
CA PRO A 250 -21.82 6.77 -26.64
C PRO A 250 -22.92 7.85 -26.54
N LEU A 251 -23.71 7.85 -25.45
CA LEU A 251 -24.75 8.85 -25.17
C LEU A 251 -24.18 10.22 -24.81
N TYR A 252 -22.96 10.29 -24.28
CA TYR A 252 -22.28 11.56 -23.98
C TYR A 252 -21.77 12.22 -25.26
N LEU A 253 -21.25 11.43 -26.20
CA LEU A 253 -20.79 11.94 -27.49
C LEU A 253 -21.96 12.45 -28.35
N SER A 254 -23.11 11.76 -28.36
CA SER A 254 -24.26 12.19 -29.15
C SER A 254 -24.84 13.54 -28.70
N ARG A 255 -24.76 13.87 -27.39
CA ARG A 255 -25.17 15.19 -26.85
C ARG A 255 -24.20 16.32 -27.21
N LEU A 256 -22.90 16.02 -27.30
CA LEU A 256 -21.87 16.98 -27.67
C LEU A 256 -21.89 17.33 -29.16
N TYR A 257 -22.25 16.37 -30.02
CA TYR A 257 -22.30 16.57 -31.48
C TYR A 257 -23.67 17.06 -32.01
N SER A 258 -24.70 17.08 -31.17
CA SER A 258 -26.02 17.64 -31.52
C SER A 258 -26.18 19.13 -31.18
N GLN A 259 -25.17 19.75 -30.58
CA GLN A 259 -25.12 21.21 -30.32
C GLN A 259 -24.21 21.98 -31.29
N LYS A 260 -23.97 21.43 -32.49
CA LYS A 260 -23.34 22.15 -33.61
C LYS A 260 -24.32 22.39 -34.73
#